data_AF-A0A840AHJ0-F1
#
_entry.id   AF-A0A840AHJ0-F1
#
_cell.length_a   1.000
_cell.length_b   1.000
_cell.length_c   1.000
_cell.angle_alpha   90.00
_cell.angle_beta   90.00
_cell.angle_gamma   90.00
#
_symmetry.space_group_name_H-M   'P 1'
#
loop_
_entity.id
_entity.type
_entity.pdbx_description
1 polymer ?
#
loop_
_entity_poly.entity_id
_entity_poly.type
_entity_poly.pdbx_seq_one_letter_code
_entity_poly.pdbx_strand_id
1 'polypeptide(L)'
;MELSAIAAVIQHTNVSPTATDGDIRRLCEDAREFAFNGVMVQPCWIGLCRSLLQGTSIKVCSAMAYPMGGSLTRSKVAEMRHLVEEGVDEVDFMPNLGLLLSGEEAGFIDEIQQIVAAAAGRPVKAMLELETLSPDERRAAVLAAEAAGCTYVKNSSGWGIGGKATAELIRFMSATATSAKVKASGGIRSKQDAEDILAAGAVLLGTSAGPAIMRGGAGNRAY
;
A
#
# COMPACT_ATOMS: atom_id res chain seq x y z
N MET A 1 5.18 22.25 -1.25
CA MET A 1 4.78 21.66 0.04
C MET A 1 6.02 21.52 0.92
N GLU A 2 5.89 21.64 2.24
CA GLU A 2 7.02 21.41 3.16
C GLU A 2 7.42 19.93 3.18
N LEU A 3 8.72 19.64 3.31
CA LEU A 3 9.24 18.27 3.31
C LEU A 3 8.66 17.44 4.48
N SER A 4 8.43 18.06 5.64
CA SER A 4 7.81 17.41 6.79
C SER A 4 6.38 16.94 6.50
N ALA A 5 5.61 17.71 5.72
CA ALA A 5 4.27 17.31 5.29
C ALA A 5 4.30 16.13 4.32
N ILE A 6 5.32 16.06 3.44
CA ILE A 6 5.55 14.91 2.55
C ILE A 6 5.95 13.68 3.37
N ALA A 7 6.89 13.82 4.31
CA ALA A 7 7.33 12.72 5.17
C ALA A 7 6.18 12.08 5.94
N ALA A 8 5.29 12.90 6.51
CA ALA A 8 4.13 12.46 7.29
C ALA A 8 3.14 11.58 6.51
N VAL A 9 3.24 11.54 5.18
CA VAL A 9 2.40 10.71 4.30
C VAL A 9 3.19 9.67 3.51
N ILE A 10 4.50 9.53 3.74
CA ILE A 10 5.30 8.46 3.13
C ILE A 10 5.25 7.21 4.01
N GLN A 11 4.78 6.11 3.43
CA GLN A 11 5.10 4.76 3.90
C GLN A 11 6.35 4.29 3.16
N HIS A 12 7.47 4.25 3.90
CA HIS A 12 8.75 3.86 3.36
C HIS A 12 8.78 2.34 3.19
N THR A 13 8.83 1.91 1.95
CA THR A 13 8.56 0.52 1.61
C THR A 13 9.86 -0.24 1.39
N ASN A 14 9.91 -1.50 1.83
CA ASN A 14 10.75 -2.54 1.26
C ASN A 14 10.03 -3.90 1.34
N VAL A 15 9.42 -4.30 0.21
CA VAL A 15 8.71 -5.59 0.06
C VAL A 15 9.43 -6.53 -0.92
N SER A 16 10.73 -6.31 -1.16
CA SER A 16 11.52 -7.17 -2.04
C SER A 16 11.57 -8.60 -1.49
N PRO A 17 11.43 -9.65 -2.33
CA PRO A 17 11.61 -11.05 -1.92
C PRO A 17 13.02 -11.36 -1.42
N THR A 18 14.00 -10.49 -1.71
CA THR A 18 15.40 -10.63 -1.27
C THR A 18 15.78 -9.70 -0.11
N ALA A 19 14.82 -8.97 0.47
CA ALA A 19 15.10 -8.08 1.60
C ALA A 19 15.69 -8.87 2.78
N THR A 20 16.85 -8.42 3.26
CA THR A 20 17.55 -9.00 4.40
C THR A 20 17.23 -8.24 5.70
N ASP A 21 17.56 -8.83 6.86
CA ASP A 21 17.47 -8.14 8.16
C ASP A 21 18.19 -6.78 8.13
N GLY A 22 19.38 -6.72 7.50
CA GLY A 22 20.14 -5.48 7.36
C GLY A 22 19.43 -4.41 6.52
N ASP A 23 18.72 -4.81 5.47
CA ASP A 23 17.91 -3.88 4.66
C ASP A 23 16.73 -3.34 5.46
N ILE A 24 16.09 -4.18 6.27
CA ILE A 24 14.93 -3.80 7.10
C ILE A 24 15.35 -2.89 8.27
N ARG A 25 16.52 -3.13 8.87
CA ARG A 25 17.10 -2.21 9.86
C ARG A 25 17.31 -0.83 9.28
N ARG A 26 17.95 -0.75 8.11
CA ARG A 26 18.16 0.51 7.39
C ARG A 26 16.85 1.21 7.06
N LEU A 27 15.83 0.47 6.60
CA LEU A 27 14.49 1.00 6.37
C LEU A 27 13.90 1.68 7.62
N CYS A 28 14.05 1.04 8.79
CA CYS A 28 13.58 1.60 10.06
C CYS A 28 14.41 2.81 10.51
N GLU A 29 15.72 2.80 10.30
CA GLU A 29 16.61 3.93 10.58
C GLU A 29 16.22 5.15 9.73
N ASP A 30 16.04 4.96 8.42
CA ASP A 30 15.59 6.00 7.50
C ASP A 30 14.21 6.55 7.93
N ALA A 31 13.28 5.68 8.32
CA ALA A 31 11.96 6.11 8.81
C ALA A 31 12.04 6.97 10.08
N ARG A 32 12.98 6.67 10.98
CA ARG A 32 13.25 7.48 12.17
C ARG A 32 13.92 8.81 11.83
N GLU A 33 14.92 8.81 10.95
CA GLU A 33 15.64 10.01 10.52
C GLU A 33 14.68 11.05 9.94
N PHE A 34 13.75 10.61 9.09
CA PHE A 34 12.85 11.50 8.35
C PHE A 34 11.44 11.62 8.93
N ALA A 35 11.14 10.92 10.04
CA ALA A 35 9.81 10.89 10.64
C ALA A 35 8.70 10.50 9.64
N PHE A 36 8.91 9.41 8.90
CA PHE A 36 7.94 8.90 7.94
C PHE A 36 6.64 8.43 8.61
N ASN A 37 5.55 8.36 7.84
CA ASN A 37 4.25 7.85 8.31
C ASN A 37 4.35 6.42 8.88
N GLY A 38 5.14 5.59 8.21
CA GLY A 38 5.31 4.18 8.53
C GLY A 38 6.35 3.49 7.65
N VAL A 39 6.68 2.26 8.00
CA VAL A 39 7.40 1.32 7.16
C VAL A 39 6.43 0.31 6.55
N MET A 40 6.68 -0.15 5.34
CA MET A 40 5.88 -1.19 4.66
C MET A 40 6.78 -2.37 4.28
N VAL A 41 6.54 -3.53 4.89
CA VAL A 41 7.42 -4.70 4.80
C VAL A 41 6.66 -5.99 4.52
N GLN A 42 7.37 -7.05 4.11
CA GLN A 42 6.78 -8.40 4.09
C GLN A 42 6.43 -8.88 5.51
N PRO A 43 5.45 -9.79 5.67
CA PRO A 43 4.96 -10.24 6.98
C PRO A 43 6.03 -10.70 7.96
N CYS A 44 7.04 -11.43 7.48
CA CYS A 44 8.12 -11.97 8.32
C CYS A 44 8.97 -10.89 9.03
N TRP A 45 8.88 -9.63 8.60
CA TRP A 45 9.67 -8.53 9.16
C TRP A 45 8.90 -7.69 10.18
N ILE A 46 7.61 -7.95 10.41
CA ILE A 46 6.78 -7.16 11.35
C ILE A 46 7.42 -7.13 12.74
N GLY A 47 7.74 -8.29 13.33
CA GLY A 47 8.33 -8.37 14.67
C GLY A 47 9.65 -7.59 14.80
N LEU A 48 10.51 -7.64 13.78
CA LEU A 48 11.76 -6.86 13.75
C LEU A 48 11.47 -5.35 13.72
N CYS A 49 10.61 -4.89 12.81
CA CYS A 49 10.23 -3.48 12.71
C CYS A 49 9.60 -2.97 14.01
N ARG A 50 8.72 -3.76 14.64
CA ARG A 50 8.09 -3.45 15.93
C ARG A 50 9.13 -3.20 17.03
N SER A 51 10.14 -4.05 17.11
CA SER A 51 11.24 -3.91 18.07
C SER A 51 12.06 -2.63 17.80
N LEU A 52 12.43 -2.38 16.55
CA LEU A 52 13.29 -1.23 16.18
C LEU A 52 12.60 0.14 16.29
N LEU A 53 11.27 0.16 16.11
CA LEU A 53 10.45 1.38 16.09
C LEU A 53 9.66 1.58 17.40
N GLN A 54 9.93 0.79 18.42
CA GLN A 54 9.29 0.93 19.74
C GLN A 54 9.46 2.35 20.29
N GLY A 55 8.37 2.92 20.80
CA GLY A 55 8.36 4.28 21.36
C GLY A 55 8.29 5.41 20.32
N THR A 56 8.20 5.08 19.03
CA THR A 56 7.97 6.06 17.96
C THR A 56 6.50 6.08 17.54
N SER A 57 6.11 7.10 16.77
CA SER A 57 4.79 7.17 16.12
C SER A 57 4.76 6.54 14.72
N ILE A 58 5.85 5.89 14.30
CA ILE A 58 6.01 5.31 12.96
C ILE A 58 5.24 3.99 12.92
N LYS A 59 4.31 3.88 11.98
CA LYS A 59 3.50 2.67 11.81
C LYS A 59 4.32 1.52 11.22
N VAL A 60 4.08 0.31 11.69
CA VAL A 60 4.57 -0.93 11.07
C VAL A 60 3.45 -1.52 10.21
N CYS A 61 3.58 -1.35 8.90
CA CYS A 61 2.61 -1.84 7.93
C CYS A 61 3.14 -3.06 7.19
N SER A 62 2.24 -3.89 6.67
CA SER A 62 2.65 -5.08 5.91
C SER A 62 1.87 -5.31 4.62
N ALA A 63 2.52 -5.96 3.66
CA ALA A 63 1.93 -6.42 2.41
C ALA A 63 1.49 -7.90 2.53
N MET A 64 0.24 -8.20 2.16
CA MET A 64 -0.37 -9.53 2.29
C MET A 64 -0.84 -10.06 0.92
N ALA A 65 -0.77 -11.39 0.73
CA ALA A 65 -1.13 -12.04 -0.55
C ALA A 65 -0.42 -11.43 -1.78
N TYR A 66 0.74 -10.82 -1.56
CA TYR A 66 1.44 -9.98 -2.51
C TYR A 66 2.50 -10.77 -3.31
N PRO A 67 2.71 -10.46 -4.60
CA PRO A 67 1.94 -9.55 -5.45
C PRO A 67 0.83 -10.28 -6.24
N MET A 68 0.52 -11.56 -5.95
CA MET A 68 -0.30 -12.36 -6.87
C MET A 68 -1.81 -12.30 -6.59
N GLY A 69 -2.25 -12.20 -5.35
CA GLY A 69 -3.67 -12.12 -4.99
C GLY A 69 -4.53 -13.37 -5.26
N GLY A 70 -4.03 -14.39 -5.95
CA GLY A 70 -4.80 -15.60 -6.30
C GLY A 70 -4.91 -16.67 -5.20
N SER A 71 -4.43 -16.39 -3.97
CA SER A 71 -4.55 -17.32 -2.85
C SER A 71 -6.00 -17.52 -2.41
N LEU A 72 -6.31 -18.67 -1.83
CA LEU A 72 -7.64 -18.95 -1.25
C LEU A 72 -8.01 -17.90 -0.20
N THR A 73 -9.27 -17.45 -0.19
CA THR A 73 -9.80 -16.50 0.80
C THR A 73 -9.50 -16.94 2.23
N ARG A 74 -9.76 -18.21 2.57
CA ARG A 74 -9.46 -18.76 3.91
C ARG A 74 -7.99 -18.66 4.31
N SER A 75 -7.07 -18.76 3.34
CA SER A 75 -5.64 -18.62 3.60
C SER A 75 -5.28 -17.16 3.87
N LYS A 76 -5.82 -16.22 3.08
CA LYS A 76 -5.65 -14.78 3.30
C LYS A 76 -6.26 -14.33 4.64
N VAL A 77 -7.42 -14.87 5.02
CA VAL A 77 -8.05 -14.60 6.33
C VAL A 77 -7.17 -15.07 7.48
N ALA A 78 -6.61 -16.28 7.39
CA ALA A 78 -5.68 -16.79 8.39
C ALA A 78 -4.40 -15.94 8.47
N GLU A 79 -3.83 -15.57 7.32
CA GLU A 79 -2.68 -14.66 7.23
C GLU A 79 -2.98 -13.32 7.92
N MET A 80 -4.10 -12.67 7.58
CA MET A 80 -4.51 -11.41 8.20
C MET A 80 -4.59 -11.51 9.73
N ARG A 81 -5.17 -12.59 10.28
CA ARG A 81 -5.23 -12.81 11.73
C ARG A 81 -3.84 -12.92 12.34
N HIS A 82 -2.91 -13.62 11.70
CA HIS A 82 -1.53 -13.66 12.17
C HIS A 82 -0.85 -12.28 12.09
N LEU A 83 -1.09 -11.47 11.05
CA LEU A 83 -0.54 -10.09 11.00
C LEU A 83 -1.06 -9.23 12.15
N VAL A 84 -2.35 -9.37 12.47
CA VAL A 84 -3.03 -8.72 13.60
C VAL A 84 -2.40 -9.12 14.93
N GLU A 85 -2.08 -10.41 15.11
CA GLU A 85 -1.40 -10.96 16.29
C GLU A 85 0.06 -10.47 16.41
N GLU A 86 0.77 -10.37 15.29
CA GLU A 86 2.13 -9.78 15.21
C GLU A 86 2.15 -8.27 15.47
N GLY A 87 0.98 -7.64 15.60
CA GLY A 87 0.85 -6.22 15.93
C GLY A 87 1.04 -5.29 14.74
N VAL A 88 0.63 -5.70 13.54
CA VAL A 88 0.56 -4.82 12.37
C VAL A 88 -0.37 -3.63 12.63
N ASP A 89 0.05 -2.44 12.19
CA ASP A 89 -0.75 -1.22 12.30
C ASP A 89 -1.71 -1.07 11.10
N GLU A 90 -1.23 -1.37 9.88
CA GLU A 90 -2.04 -1.30 8.65
C GLU A 90 -1.60 -2.35 7.62
N VAL A 91 -2.53 -2.81 6.77
CA VAL A 91 -2.25 -3.86 5.77
C VAL A 91 -2.58 -3.40 4.37
N ASP A 92 -1.63 -3.54 3.45
CA ASP A 92 -1.88 -3.52 2.02
C ASP A 92 -2.05 -4.97 1.54
N PHE A 93 -3.16 -5.32 0.91
CA PHE A 93 -3.32 -6.67 0.37
C PHE A 93 -3.72 -6.66 -1.10
N MET A 94 -3.44 -7.76 -1.78
CA MET A 94 -3.85 -8.00 -3.16
C MET A 94 -5.19 -8.76 -3.19
N PRO A 95 -6.31 -8.11 -3.56
CA PRO A 95 -7.57 -8.81 -3.81
C PRO A 95 -7.46 -9.71 -5.04
N ASN A 96 -8.35 -10.67 -5.15
CA ASN A 96 -8.43 -11.54 -6.32
C ASN A 96 -9.11 -10.83 -7.50
N LEU A 97 -8.38 -9.92 -8.16
CA LEU A 97 -8.88 -9.17 -9.32
C LEU A 97 -9.42 -10.07 -10.44
N GLY A 98 -8.91 -11.30 -10.58
CA GLY A 98 -9.41 -12.26 -11.55
C GLY A 98 -10.91 -12.57 -11.38
N LEU A 99 -11.43 -12.55 -10.14
CA LEU A 99 -12.87 -12.72 -9.90
C LEU A 99 -13.67 -11.56 -10.51
N LEU A 100 -13.28 -10.33 -10.22
CA LEU A 100 -13.96 -9.14 -10.74
C LEU A 100 -13.94 -9.12 -12.27
N LEU A 101 -12.78 -9.35 -12.88
CA LEU A 101 -12.62 -9.37 -14.34
C LEU A 101 -13.36 -10.52 -15.03
N SER A 102 -13.71 -11.58 -14.27
CA SER A 102 -14.54 -12.68 -14.78
C SER A 102 -16.04 -12.45 -14.60
N GLY A 103 -16.45 -11.29 -14.06
CA GLY A 103 -17.85 -11.02 -13.70
C GLY A 103 -18.29 -11.60 -12.35
N GLU A 104 -17.39 -12.22 -11.60
CA GLU A 104 -17.63 -12.79 -10.26
C GLU A 104 -17.49 -11.70 -9.18
N GLU A 105 -18.17 -10.58 -9.36
CA GLU A 105 -18.10 -9.40 -8.49
C GLU A 105 -18.50 -9.72 -7.03
N ALA A 106 -19.53 -10.56 -6.85
CA ALA A 106 -19.96 -10.99 -5.53
C ALA A 106 -18.84 -11.74 -4.78
N GLY A 107 -18.09 -12.60 -5.47
CA GLY A 107 -16.95 -13.32 -4.89
C GLY A 107 -15.77 -12.40 -4.58
N PHE A 108 -15.53 -11.40 -5.42
CA PHE A 108 -14.52 -10.36 -5.17
C PHE A 108 -14.87 -9.56 -3.90
N ILE A 109 -16.10 -9.08 -3.77
CA ILE A 109 -16.57 -8.31 -2.61
C ILE A 109 -16.51 -9.17 -1.34
N ASP A 110 -17.01 -10.40 -1.39
CA ASP A 110 -17.02 -11.33 -0.24
C ASP A 110 -15.60 -11.61 0.27
N GLU A 111 -14.63 -11.83 -0.63
CA GLU A 111 -13.22 -11.98 -0.22
C GLU A 111 -12.74 -10.77 0.58
N ILE A 112 -12.94 -9.56 0.05
CA ILE A 112 -12.48 -8.33 0.68
C ILE A 112 -13.16 -8.13 2.04
N GLN A 113 -14.47 -8.37 2.14
CA GLN A 113 -15.22 -8.25 3.40
C GLN A 113 -14.68 -9.20 4.48
N GLN A 114 -14.37 -10.45 4.11
CA GLN A 114 -13.78 -11.40 5.05
C GLN A 114 -12.38 -10.96 5.53
N ILE A 115 -11.57 -10.35 4.66
CA ILE A 115 -10.26 -9.79 5.03
C ILE A 115 -10.41 -8.56 5.93
N VAL A 116 -11.32 -7.65 5.62
CA VAL A 116 -11.62 -6.47 6.45
C VAL A 116 -12.11 -6.88 7.84
N ALA A 117 -12.99 -7.89 7.92
CA ALA A 117 -13.44 -8.43 9.20
C ALA A 117 -12.29 -9.06 10.01
N ALA A 118 -11.41 -9.82 9.35
CA ALA A 118 -10.25 -10.44 9.98
C ALA A 118 -9.20 -9.42 10.45
N ALA A 119 -9.17 -8.23 9.85
CA ALA A 119 -8.26 -7.15 10.22
C ALA A 119 -8.62 -6.49 11.57
N ALA A 120 -9.70 -6.89 12.25
CA ALA A 120 -10.01 -6.46 13.63
C ALA A 120 -9.84 -4.94 13.85
N GLY A 121 -10.39 -4.15 12.92
CA GLY A 121 -10.39 -2.68 12.95
C GLY A 121 -9.11 -1.99 12.44
N ARG A 122 -8.06 -2.73 12.05
CA ARG A 122 -6.87 -2.12 11.42
C ARG A 122 -7.21 -1.65 10.00
N PRO A 123 -6.64 -0.53 9.54
CA PRO A 123 -6.81 -0.07 8.17
C PRO A 123 -6.36 -1.09 7.13
N VAL A 124 -7.26 -1.40 6.19
CA VAL A 124 -7.00 -2.32 5.06
C VAL A 124 -6.96 -1.51 3.76
N LYS A 125 -5.97 -1.81 2.92
CA LYS A 125 -5.74 -1.16 1.63
C LYS A 125 -5.75 -2.18 0.49
N ALA A 126 -6.70 -2.05 -0.43
CA ALA A 126 -6.78 -2.92 -1.60
C ALA A 126 -5.81 -2.43 -2.70
N MET A 127 -4.82 -3.26 -3.08
CA MET A 127 -3.96 -3.06 -4.26
C MET A 127 -4.69 -3.55 -5.51
N LEU A 128 -5.02 -2.67 -6.46
CA LEU A 128 -5.96 -2.96 -7.54
C LEU A 128 -5.34 -3.07 -8.96
N GLU A 129 -4.03 -2.91 -9.10
CA GLU A 129 -3.31 -2.97 -10.40
C GLU A 129 -3.95 -2.21 -11.56
N LEU A 130 -4.44 -1.01 -11.26
CA LEU A 130 -5.36 -0.29 -12.12
C LEU A 130 -4.78 0.03 -13.50
N GLU A 131 -3.45 0.21 -13.65
CA GLU A 131 -2.85 0.53 -14.96
C GLU A 131 -3.15 -0.53 -16.02
N THR A 132 -3.30 -1.79 -15.62
CA THR A 132 -3.58 -2.90 -16.53
C THR A 132 -5.06 -3.01 -16.95
N LEU A 133 -5.94 -2.29 -16.25
CA LEU A 133 -7.39 -2.37 -16.43
C LEU A 133 -7.91 -1.26 -17.36
N SER A 134 -9.04 -1.50 -18.02
CA SER A 134 -9.82 -0.48 -18.73
C SER A 134 -10.47 0.52 -17.77
N PRO A 135 -10.89 1.72 -18.22
CA PRO A 135 -11.54 2.71 -17.36
C PRO A 135 -12.76 2.20 -16.57
N ASP A 136 -13.58 1.34 -17.18
CA ASP A 136 -14.78 0.79 -16.55
C ASP A 136 -14.41 -0.26 -15.49
N GLU A 137 -13.44 -1.14 -15.79
CA GLU A 137 -12.91 -2.12 -14.83
C GLU A 137 -12.23 -1.41 -13.65
N ARG A 138 -11.47 -0.32 -13.89
CA ARG A 138 -10.88 0.50 -12.82
C ARG A 138 -11.95 1.07 -11.90
N ARG A 139 -13.04 1.59 -12.47
CA ARG A 139 -14.16 2.14 -11.71
C ARG A 139 -14.81 1.06 -10.84
N ALA A 140 -15.12 -0.09 -11.44
CA ALA A 140 -15.71 -1.23 -10.74
C ALA A 140 -14.81 -1.70 -9.58
N ALA A 141 -13.50 -1.85 -9.82
CA ALA A 141 -12.55 -2.29 -8.81
C ALA A 141 -12.48 -1.34 -7.61
N VAL A 142 -12.44 -0.02 -7.85
CA VAL A 142 -12.41 0.99 -6.79
C VAL A 142 -13.70 0.96 -5.97
N LEU A 143 -14.86 0.97 -6.63
CA LEU A 143 -16.16 1.01 -5.95
C LEU A 143 -16.44 -0.28 -5.17
N ALA A 144 -16.12 -1.44 -5.74
CA ALA A 144 -16.31 -2.72 -5.08
C ALA A 144 -15.41 -2.87 -3.83
N ALA A 145 -14.14 -2.47 -3.93
CA ALA A 145 -13.23 -2.51 -2.78
C ALA A 145 -13.67 -1.55 -1.65
N GLU A 146 -14.17 -0.36 -2.01
CA GLU A 146 -14.74 0.60 -1.06
C GLU A 146 -16.01 0.06 -0.39
N ALA A 147 -16.96 -0.47 -1.17
CA ALA A 147 -18.21 -1.04 -0.67
C ALA A 147 -17.96 -2.26 0.24
N ALA A 148 -16.88 -3.00 0.00
CA ALA A 148 -16.44 -4.11 0.85
C ALA A 148 -15.76 -3.66 2.17
N GLY A 149 -15.56 -2.35 2.38
CA GLY A 149 -15.07 -1.79 3.63
C GLY A 149 -13.56 -1.49 3.68
N CYS A 150 -12.86 -1.45 2.54
CA CYS A 150 -11.46 -1.02 2.53
C CYS A 150 -11.32 0.43 2.99
N THR A 151 -10.35 0.70 3.86
CA THR A 151 -10.03 2.06 4.29
C THR A 151 -9.33 2.85 3.18
N TYR A 152 -8.52 2.16 2.37
CA TYR A 152 -7.84 2.75 1.23
C TYR A 152 -8.02 1.88 -0.03
N VAL A 153 -8.05 2.55 -1.17
CA VAL A 153 -7.77 1.95 -2.48
C VAL A 153 -6.37 2.37 -2.93
N LYS A 154 -5.62 1.43 -3.49
CA LYS A 154 -4.23 1.59 -3.91
C LYS A 154 -4.05 1.19 -5.37
N ASN A 155 -3.38 2.03 -6.15
CA ASN A 155 -3.31 1.86 -7.61
C ASN A 155 -2.50 0.63 -8.06
N SER A 156 -1.41 0.25 -7.37
CA SER A 156 -0.41 -0.68 -7.89
C SER A 156 0.42 -1.35 -6.79
N SER A 157 0.83 -2.61 -6.97
CA SER A 157 1.86 -3.28 -6.16
C SER A 157 3.25 -2.66 -6.33
N GLY A 158 3.55 -2.16 -7.53
CA GLY A 158 4.90 -1.78 -7.96
C GLY A 158 5.79 -2.96 -8.37
N TRP A 159 5.23 -4.17 -8.53
CA TRP A 159 5.97 -5.37 -8.95
C TRP A 159 5.35 -6.03 -10.19
N GLY A 160 6.18 -6.58 -11.07
CA GLY A 160 5.71 -7.31 -12.26
C GLY A 160 4.88 -6.45 -13.20
N ILE A 161 3.59 -6.77 -13.35
CA ILE A 161 2.64 -5.98 -14.15
C ILE A 161 2.23 -4.67 -13.46
N GLY A 162 2.74 -4.42 -12.25
CA GLY A 162 2.35 -3.29 -11.44
C GLY A 162 2.73 -1.94 -12.03
N GLY A 163 1.75 -1.05 -12.02
CA GLY A 163 1.80 0.24 -12.68
C GLY A 163 2.48 1.37 -11.91
N LYS A 164 2.68 2.51 -12.58
CA LYS A 164 3.10 3.77 -12.00
C LYS A 164 1.90 4.54 -11.44
N ALA A 165 2.09 5.25 -10.35
CA ALA A 165 1.16 6.28 -9.92
C ALA A 165 1.35 7.51 -10.81
N THR A 166 0.49 7.69 -11.82
CA THR A 166 0.44 8.93 -12.60
C THR A 166 -0.60 9.88 -12.00
N ALA A 167 -0.39 11.19 -12.13
CA ALA A 167 -1.34 12.20 -11.64
C ALA A 167 -2.74 12.07 -12.29
N GLU A 168 -2.82 11.54 -13.51
CA GLU A 168 -4.09 11.24 -14.16
C GLU A 168 -4.83 10.08 -13.47
N LEU A 169 -4.15 8.95 -13.24
CA LEU A 169 -4.74 7.79 -12.59
C LEU A 169 -5.17 8.10 -11.15
N ILE A 170 -4.36 8.85 -10.41
CA ILE A 170 -4.68 9.24 -9.04
C ILE A 170 -5.87 10.21 -8.99
N ARG A 171 -5.98 11.17 -9.92
CA ARG A 171 -7.18 12.02 -10.06
C ARG A 171 -8.42 11.19 -10.37
N PHE A 172 -8.31 10.22 -11.27
CA PHE A 172 -9.40 9.30 -11.56
C PHE A 172 -9.87 8.54 -10.31
N MET A 173 -8.93 8.00 -9.53
CA MET A 173 -9.25 7.30 -8.29
C MET A 173 -9.91 8.23 -7.28
N SER A 174 -9.36 9.43 -7.07
CA SER A 174 -9.89 10.41 -6.12
C SER A 174 -11.28 10.93 -6.50
N ALA A 175 -11.61 10.96 -7.80
CA ALA A 175 -12.94 11.31 -8.27
C ALA A 175 -13.93 10.14 -8.24
N THR A 176 -13.44 8.91 -8.11
CA THR A 176 -14.26 7.68 -8.12
C THR A 176 -14.57 7.18 -6.72
N ALA A 177 -13.57 7.17 -5.82
CA ALA A 177 -13.75 6.79 -4.42
C ALA A 177 -14.60 7.84 -3.69
N THR A 178 -15.61 7.39 -2.94
CA THR A 178 -16.53 8.29 -2.21
C THR A 178 -16.29 8.29 -0.71
N SER A 179 -15.77 7.18 -0.16
CA SER A 179 -15.42 7.04 1.25
C SER A 179 -14.03 6.49 1.51
N ALA A 180 -13.49 5.68 0.59
CA ALA A 180 -12.13 5.16 0.73
C ALA A 180 -11.10 6.24 0.40
N LYS A 181 -9.98 6.23 1.12
CA LYS A 181 -8.85 7.12 0.85
C LYS A 181 -7.99 6.58 -0.30
N VAL A 182 -7.31 7.46 -1.03
CA VAL A 182 -6.40 7.04 -2.11
C VAL A 182 -4.96 6.95 -1.59
N LYS A 183 -4.36 5.77 -1.73
CA LYS A 183 -2.91 5.55 -1.57
C LYS A 183 -2.27 5.38 -2.95
N ALA A 184 -1.21 6.13 -3.21
CA ALA A 184 -0.46 6.06 -4.46
C ALA A 184 0.88 5.33 -4.28
N SER A 185 1.25 4.48 -5.21
CA SER A 185 2.55 3.80 -5.25
C SER A 185 3.00 3.46 -6.66
N GLY A 186 4.32 3.27 -6.80
CA GLY A 186 4.97 2.99 -8.06
C GLY A 186 5.45 4.27 -8.76
N GLY A 187 6.77 4.37 -8.99
CA GLY A 187 7.35 5.47 -9.76
C GLY A 187 7.51 6.82 -9.05
N ILE A 188 7.14 6.96 -7.78
CA ILE A 188 7.29 8.19 -7.00
C ILE A 188 8.74 8.28 -6.47
N ARG A 189 9.60 9.05 -7.15
CA ARG A 189 11.06 9.04 -6.93
C ARG A 189 11.66 10.38 -6.55
N SER A 190 10.94 11.46 -6.77
CA SER A 190 11.37 12.82 -6.47
C SER A 190 10.34 13.58 -5.62
N LYS A 191 10.77 14.71 -5.04
CA LYS A 191 9.86 15.63 -4.37
C LYS A 191 8.74 16.10 -5.29
N GLN A 192 9.07 16.42 -6.54
CA GLN A 192 8.08 16.88 -7.52
C GLN A 192 7.03 15.79 -7.79
N ASP A 193 7.46 14.52 -7.97
CA ASP A 193 6.52 13.40 -8.15
C ASP A 193 5.56 13.29 -6.96
N ALA A 194 6.08 13.41 -5.74
CA ALA A 194 5.27 13.35 -4.53
C ALA A 194 4.26 14.51 -4.48
N GLU A 195 4.69 15.74 -4.80
CA GLU A 195 3.81 16.92 -4.83
C GLU A 195 2.72 16.79 -5.88
N ASP A 196 3.06 16.34 -7.10
CA ASP A 196 2.11 16.15 -8.19
C ASP A 196 1.06 15.08 -7.86
N ILE A 197 1.48 13.99 -7.22
CA ILE A 197 0.59 12.88 -6.83
C ILE A 197 -0.31 13.25 -5.65
N LEU A 198 0.19 14.02 -4.69
CA LEU A 198 -0.63 14.54 -3.61
C LEU A 198 -1.63 15.58 -4.12
N ALA A 199 -1.21 16.47 -5.03
CA ALA A 199 -2.10 17.42 -5.69
C ALA A 199 -3.19 16.72 -6.54
N ALA A 200 -2.91 15.51 -7.04
CA ALA A 200 -3.87 14.68 -7.74
C ALA A 200 -4.93 14.02 -6.84
N GLY A 201 -4.79 14.10 -5.50
CA GLY A 201 -5.79 13.60 -4.54
C GLY A 201 -5.35 12.37 -3.75
N ALA A 202 -4.12 11.88 -3.91
CA ALA A 202 -3.58 10.88 -2.98
C ALA A 202 -3.38 11.51 -1.59
N VAL A 203 -3.64 10.74 -0.54
CA VAL A 203 -3.41 11.16 0.85
C VAL A 203 -2.34 10.34 1.56
N LEU A 204 -1.79 9.35 0.86
CA LEU A 204 -0.74 8.47 1.37
C LEU A 204 0.12 7.96 0.20
N LEU A 205 1.43 7.90 0.37
CA LEU A 205 2.40 7.53 -0.65
C LEU A 205 3.16 6.27 -0.22
N GLY A 206 3.27 5.27 -1.10
CA GLY A 206 4.17 4.13 -0.92
C GLY A 206 5.39 4.25 -1.82
N THR A 207 6.59 4.33 -1.24
CA THR A 207 7.83 4.47 -2.02
C THR A 207 9.07 3.92 -1.30
N SER A 208 9.98 3.31 -2.06
CA SER A 208 11.35 2.98 -1.63
C SER A 208 12.31 4.17 -1.74
N ALA A 209 11.90 5.28 -2.38
CA ALA A 209 12.73 6.45 -2.61
C ALA A 209 12.57 7.53 -1.53
N GLY A 210 11.95 7.21 -0.38
CA GLY A 210 11.69 8.15 0.71
C GLY A 210 12.91 9.02 1.07
N PRO A 211 14.06 8.43 1.43
CA PRO A 211 15.26 9.20 1.75
C PRO A 211 15.74 10.12 0.62
N ALA A 212 15.63 9.68 -0.64
CA ALA A 212 16.02 10.51 -1.79
C ALA A 212 15.09 11.72 -1.94
N ILE A 213 13.77 11.51 -1.80
CA ILE A 213 12.76 12.58 -1.81
C ILE A 213 13.06 13.60 -0.72
N MET A 214 13.39 13.13 0.50
CA MET A 214 13.68 13.99 1.65
C MET A 214 14.99 14.78 1.51
N ARG A 215 15.99 14.20 0.82
CA ARG A 215 17.27 14.85 0.56
C ARG A 215 17.25 15.72 -0.71
N GLY A 216 16.12 15.84 -1.40
CA GLY A 216 15.98 16.61 -2.64
C GLY A 216 16.61 15.96 -3.87
N GLY A 217 16.89 14.66 -3.82
CA GLY A 217 17.41 13.87 -4.95
C GLY A 217 16.32 13.10 -5.70
N ALA A 218 16.69 12.53 -6.85
CA ALA A 218 15.88 11.52 -7.55
C ALA A 218 16.35 10.11 -7.14
N GLY A 219 15.46 9.28 -6.58
CA GLY A 219 15.79 7.91 -6.17
C GLY A 219 15.89 6.94 -7.34
N ASN A 220 16.98 6.17 -7.44
CA ASN A 220 17.23 5.24 -8.57
C ASN A 220 16.80 3.78 -8.34
N ARG A 221 16.22 3.42 -7.18
CA ARG A 221 15.82 2.01 -6.91
C ARG A 221 14.37 1.75 -7.31
N ALA A 222 14.18 0.92 -8.33
CA ALA A 222 12.94 0.17 -8.51
C ALA A 222 12.98 -1.10 -7.64
N TYR A 223 11.81 -1.65 -7.34
CA TYR A 223 11.67 -2.99 -6.79
C TYR A 223 12.08 -4.04 -7.81
#